data_AF-A0A2H0BJ08-F1
#
_entry.id   AF-A0A2H0BJ08-F1
#
_cell.length_a   1.000
_cell.length_b   1.000
_cell.length_c   1.000
_cell.angle_alpha   90.00
_cell.angle_beta   90.00
_cell.angle_gamma   90.00
#
_symmetry.space_group_name_H-M   'P 1'
#
loop_
_entity.id
_entity.type
_entity.pdbx_description
1 polymer ?
#
loop_
_entity_poly.entity_id
_entity_poly.type
_entity_poly.pdbx_seq_one_letter_code
_entity_poly.pdbx_strand_id
1 'polypeptide(L)'
;MLIAQIFENITPFPNATYGTSVTIGKIISDILPYVFWVTGILLLVYLLLGGLQLMFAAGDPKKVQGAWGKITNAVIGFVIIFVAYWVTQLIG
;
A
#
# COMPACT_ATOMS: atom_id res chain seq x y z
N MET A 1 -49.66 -12.54 13.71
CA MET A 1 -48.79 -11.37 13.47
C MET A 1 -47.52 -11.43 14.31
N LEU A 2 -47.57 -11.81 15.60
CA LEU A 2 -46.37 -11.98 16.45
C LEU A 2 -45.42 -13.12 16.00
N ILE A 3 -45.95 -14.12 15.29
CA ILE A 3 -45.19 -15.29 14.83
C ILE A 3 -44.26 -14.95 13.65
N ALA A 4 -44.55 -13.90 12.86
CA ALA A 4 -43.76 -13.54 11.68
C ALA A 4 -42.42 -12.88 12.04
N GLN A 5 -42.37 -12.10 13.12
CA GLN A 5 -41.14 -11.42 13.56
C GLN A 5 -40.09 -12.39 14.14
N ILE A 6 -40.52 -13.55 14.63
CA ILE A 6 -39.62 -14.54 15.24
C ILE A 6 -38.77 -15.21 14.15
N PHE A 7 -39.29 -15.35 12.93
CA PHE A 7 -38.57 -15.96 11.80
C PHE A 7 -37.57 -15.01 11.12
N GLU A 8 -37.76 -13.70 11.19
CA GLU A 8 -36.83 -12.71 10.60
C GLU A 8 -35.55 -12.55 11.45
N ASN A 9 -35.60 -12.92 12.74
CA ASN A 9 -34.45 -12.92 13.66
C ASN A 9 -33.65 -14.24 13.67
N ILE A 10 -33.88 -15.16 12.72
CA ILE A 10 -33.17 -16.46 12.59
C ILE A 10 -32.39 -16.54 11.28
N THR A 11 -31.75 -15.45 10.86
CA THR A 11 -30.59 -15.54 9.95
C THR A 11 -29.32 -15.47 10.80
N PRO A 12 -28.61 -16.59 11.05
CA PRO A 12 -27.50 -16.65 12.01
C PRO A 12 -26.20 -16.02 11.49
N PHE A 13 -26.23 -15.24 10.42
CA PHE A 13 -24.99 -14.78 9.80
C PHE A 13 -25.09 -13.28 9.56
N PRO A 14 -24.09 -12.50 10.02
CA PRO A 14 -23.89 -11.19 9.43
C PRO A 14 -23.83 -11.42 7.93
N ASN A 15 -24.45 -10.53 7.16
CA ASN A 15 -24.15 -10.37 5.75
C ASN A 15 -22.68 -9.93 5.69
N ALA A 16 -21.76 -10.87 5.89
CA ALA A 16 -20.51 -10.81 5.21
C ALA A 16 -20.91 -10.95 3.75
N THR A 17 -21.18 -9.81 3.15
CA THR A 17 -20.94 -9.56 1.74
C THR A 17 -19.46 -9.86 1.52
N TYR A 18 -19.14 -11.15 1.52
CA TYR A 18 -18.06 -11.68 0.73
C TYR A 18 -18.55 -11.44 -0.69
N GLY A 19 -18.28 -10.23 -1.19
CA GLY A 19 -18.47 -9.92 -2.59
C GLY A 19 -17.92 -11.11 -3.35
N THR A 20 -18.79 -11.80 -4.06
CA THR A 20 -18.54 -13.01 -4.84
C THR A 20 -17.79 -12.61 -6.11
N SER A 21 -16.70 -11.93 -5.87
CA SER A 21 -15.64 -11.54 -6.75
C SER A 21 -14.50 -11.39 -5.76
N VAL A 22 -13.55 -12.31 -5.80
CA VAL A 22 -12.20 -12.00 -5.33
C VAL A 22 -11.68 -10.93 -6.31
N THR A 23 -12.28 -9.76 -6.26
CA THR A 23 -11.87 -8.60 -7.03
C THR A 23 -10.57 -8.22 -6.39
N ILE A 24 -9.55 -8.10 -7.23
CA ILE A 24 -8.22 -7.58 -6.89
C ILE A 24 -8.34 -6.39 -5.91
N GLY A 25 -9.38 -5.56 -6.03
CA GLY A 25 -9.77 -4.51 -5.09
C GLY A 25 -9.90 -4.88 -3.60
N LYS A 26 -10.47 -6.04 -3.20
CA LYS A 26 -10.61 -6.40 -1.78
C LYS A 26 -9.28 -6.82 -1.15
N ILE A 27 -8.45 -7.55 -1.90
CA ILE A 27 -7.09 -7.92 -1.49
C ILE A 27 -6.20 -6.67 -1.41
N ILE A 28 -6.33 -5.78 -2.41
CA ILE A 28 -5.63 -4.49 -2.42
C ILE A 28 -6.05 -3.63 -1.23
N SER A 29 -7.35 -3.55 -0.91
CA SER A 29 -7.85 -2.73 0.20
C SER A 29 -7.36 -3.21 1.57
N ASP A 30 -7.20 -4.52 1.78
CA ASP A 30 -6.66 -5.08 3.02
C ASP A 30 -5.14 -4.86 3.15
N ILE A 31 -4.40 -4.91 2.04
CA ILE A 31 -2.94 -4.76 2.07
C ILE A 31 -2.49 -3.29 2.02
N LEU A 32 -3.34 -2.39 1.50
CA LEU A 32 -3.09 -0.96 1.41
C LEU A 32 -2.63 -0.33 2.72
N PRO A 33 -3.38 -0.44 3.85
CA PRO A 33 -2.99 0.21 5.09
C PRO A 33 -1.63 -0.29 5.60
N TYR A 34 -1.32 -1.56 5.36
CA TYR A 34 -0.02 -2.14 5.70
C TYR A 34 1.11 -1.56 4.84
N VAL A 35 0.90 -1.42 3.53
CA VAL A 35 1.86 -0.81 2.59
C VAL A 35 2.08 0.67 2.91
N PHE A 36 1.05 1.43 3.28
CA PHE A 36 1.19 2.84 3.64
C PHE A 36 2.06 3.01 4.89
N TRP A 37 1.86 2.19 5.92
CA TRP A 37 2.68 2.23 7.13
C TRP A 37 4.13 1.85 6.87
N VAL A 38 4.34 0.71 6.19
CA VAL A 38 5.68 0.22 5.84
C VAL A 38 6.39 1.26 4.98
N THR A 39 5.71 1.82 3.99
CA THR A 39 6.39 2.74 3.09
C THR A 39 6.64 4.12 3.69
N GLY A 40 5.76 4.66 4.55
CA GLY A 40 6.05 5.92 5.23
C GLY A 40 7.39 5.86 5.98
N ILE A 41 7.66 4.73 6.64
CA ILE A 41 8.93 4.48 7.33
C ILE A 41 10.06 4.23 6.33
N LEU A 42 9.83 3.39 5.33
CA LEU A 42 10.83 3.02 4.34
C LEU A 42 11.34 4.23 3.55
N LEU A 43 10.44 5.15 3.18
CA LEU A 43 10.75 6.37 2.44
C LEU A 43 11.66 7.29 3.26
N LEU A 44 11.38 7.45 4.55
CA LEU A 44 12.23 8.22 5.47
C LEU A 44 13.64 7.63 5.55
N VAL A 45 13.74 6.31 5.70
CA VAL A 45 15.04 5.61 5.76
C VAL A 45 15.79 5.69 4.44
N TYR A 46 15.12 5.51 3.30
CA TYR A 46 15.74 5.62 1.98
C TYR A 46 16.17 7.05 1.64
N LEU A 47 15.44 8.07 2.08
CA LEU A 47 15.81 9.46 1.90
C LEU A 47 17.07 9.80 2.71
N LEU A 48 17.15 9.33 3.96
CA LEU A 48 18.33 9.47 4.81
C LEU A 48 19.53 8.74 4.19
N LEU A 49 19.39 7.45 3.86
CA LEU A 49 20.49 6.66 3.31
C LEU A 49 20.91 7.13 1.92
N GLY A 50 19.96 7.47 1.05
CA GLY A 50 20.21 7.96 -0.30
C GLY A 50 20.81 9.36 -0.29
N GLY A 51 20.28 10.27 0.53
CA GLY A 51 20.79 11.63 0.68
C GLY A 51 22.19 11.66 1.30
N LEU A 52 22.41 10.89 2.38
CA LEU A 52 23.74 10.76 2.97
C LEU A 52 24.71 10.10 1.99
N GLN A 53 24.31 9.06 1.29
CA GLN A 53 25.19 8.41 0.31
C GLN A 53 25.55 9.33 -0.86
N LEU A 54 24.64 10.22 -1.29
CA LEU A 54 24.90 11.20 -2.33
C LEU A 54 25.85 12.31 -1.85
N MET A 55 25.69 12.77 -0.60
CA MET A 55 26.60 13.75 0.03
C MET A 55 27.99 13.15 0.32
N PHE A 56 28.07 11.91 0.83
CA PHE A 56 29.33 11.21 1.10
C PHE A 56 30.00 10.62 -0.14
N ALA A 57 29.38 10.70 -1.32
CA ALA A 57 29.96 10.18 -2.56
C ALA A 57 31.21 10.97 -3.00
N ALA A 58 31.43 12.19 -2.48
CA ALA A 58 32.69 12.96 -2.52
C ALA A 58 33.54 12.84 -3.82
N GLY A 59 32.88 12.78 -4.98
CA GLY A 59 33.53 12.75 -6.30
C GLY A 59 33.88 11.36 -6.87
N ASP A 60 33.58 10.25 -6.18
CA ASP A 60 33.81 8.91 -6.72
C ASP A 60 32.63 8.48 -7.62
N PRO A 61 32.82 8.36 -8.95
CA PRO A 61 31.73 8.11 -9.90
C PRO A 61 31.01 6.77 -9.64
N LYS A 62 31.68 5.78 -9.02
CA LYS A 62 31.03 4.51 -8.65
C LYS A 62 30.01 4.69 -7.54
N LYS A 63 30.32 5.50 -6.54
CA LYS A 63 29.40 5.76 -5.42
C LYS A 63 28.23 6.62 -5.84
N VAL A 64 28.47 7.56 -6.76
CA VAL A 64 27.42 8.38 -7.38
C VAL A 64 26.47 7.50 -8.19
N GLN A 65 26.97 6.63 -9.07
CA GLN A 65 26.11 5.69 -9.83
C GLN A 65 25.28 4.77 -8.91
N GLY A 66 25.88 4.25 -7.84
CA GLY A 66 25.16 3.46 -6.83
C GLY A 66 24.10 4.27 -6.09
N ALA A 67 24.34 5.55 -5.81
CA ALA A 67 23.36 6.45 -5.20
C ALA A 67 22.18 6.71 -6.13
N TRP A 68 22.43 6.93 -7.43
CA TRP A 68 21.37 7.06 -8.44
C TRP A 68 20.48 5.82 -8.51
N GLY A 69 21.06 4.62 -8.50
CA GLY A 69 20.28 3.38 -8.46
C GLY A 69 19.38 3.27 -7.22
N LYS A 70 19.87 3.70 -6.05
CA LYS A 70 19.05 3.75 -4.83
C LYS A 70 17.93 4.79 -4.91
N ILE A 71 18.20 5.94 -5.51
CA ILE A 71 17.17 6.98 -5.73
C ILE A 71 16.10 6.45 -6.67
N THR A 72 16.47 5.83 -7.79
CA THR A 72 15.51 5.26 -8.74
C THR A 72 14.63 4.20 -8.08
N ASN A 73 15.20 3.30 -7.28
CA ASN A 73 14.42 2.31 -6.55
C ASN A 73 13.48 2.93 -5.51
N ALA A 74 13.92 3.97 -4.80
CA ALA A 74 13.06 4.71 -3.87
C ALA A 74 11.91 5.43 -4.59
N VAL A 75 12.18 6.03 -5.77
CA VAL A 75 11.17 6.66 -6.62
C VAL A 75 10.17 5.63 -7.14
N ILE A 76 10.62 4.45 -7.56
CA ILE A 76 9.73 3.36 -7.99
C ILE A 76 8.80 2.93 -6.85
N GLY A 77 9.33 2.76 -5.64
CA GLY A 77 8.52 2.47 -4.46
C GLY A 77 7.46 3.54 -4.20
N PHE A 78 7.82 4.82 -4.35
CA PHE A 78 6.89 5.95 -4.22
C PHE A 78 5.77 5.90 -5.28
N VAL A 79 6.13 5.62 -6.53
CA VAL A 79 5.17 5.51 -7.65
C VAL A 79 4.19 4.36 -7.43
N ILE A 80 4.63 3.21 -6.91
CA ILE A 80 3.74 2.07 -6.64
C ILE A 80 2.61 2.45 -5.68
N ILE A 81 2.91 3.20 -4.62
CA ILE A 81 1.90 3.63 -3.63
C ILE A 81 0.96 4.66 -4.24
N PHE A 82 1.52 5.56 -5.05
CA PHE A 82 0.72 6.52 -5.79
C PHE A 82 -0.29 5.80 -6.68
N VAL A 83 0.15 4.83 -7.48
CA VAL A 83 -0.73 4.01 -8.31
C VAL A 83 -1.74 3.21 -7.47
N ALA A 84 -1.32 2.64 -6.34
CA ALA A 84 -2.21 1.90 -5.44
C ALA A 84 -3.34 2.80 -4.87
N TYR A 85 -3.03 4.05 -4.54
CA TYR A 85 -4.04 5.03 -4.12
C TYR A 85 -5.06 5.31 -5.23
N TRP A 86 -4.59 5.58 -6.46
CA TRP A 86 -5.45 5.82 -7.61
C TRP A 86 -6.34 4.61 -7.94
N VAL A 87 -5.81 3.40 -7.87
CA VAL A 87 -6.57 2.16 -8.08
C VAL A 87 -7.66 2.00 -7.02
N THR A 88 -7.37 2.33 -5.76
CA THR A 88 -8.36 2.23 -4.67
C THR A 88 -9.46 3.27 -4.83
N GLN A 89 -9.12 4.50 -5.27
CA GLN A 89 -10.08 5.58 -5.52
C GLN A 89 -10.96 5.34 -6.76
N LEU A 90 -10.50 4.55 -7.74
CA LEU A 90 -11.29 4.19 -8.92
C LEU A 90 -12.23 3.00 -8.67
N ILE A 91 -11.92 2.17 -7.68
CA ILE A 91 -12.68 0.95 -7.35
C ILE A 91 -13.60 1.16 -6.14
N GLY A 92 -13.24 2.06 -5.22
CA GLY A 92 -14.14 2.58 -4.19
C GLY A 92 -15.07 3.66 -4.74
#